data_AF-A0A5C8T686-F1
#
_entry.id   AF-A0A5C8T686-F1
#
_cell.length_a   1.000
_cell.length_b   1.000
_cell.length_c   1.000
_cell.angle_alpha   90.00
_cell.angle_beta   90.00
_cell.angle_gamma   90.00
#
_symmetry.space_group_name_H-M   'P 1'
#
loop_
_entity.id
_entity.type
_entity.pdbx_description
1 polymer ?
#
loop_
_entity_poly.entity_id
_entity_poly.type
_entity_poly.pdbx_seq_one_letter_code
_entity_poly.pdbx_strand_id
1 'polypeptide(L)' 'MSMDRGRKTDFFRTVASIRTFLIVYLDAHRVEVWQRDAGWAMRMLGQGEAVDLPELGGTLAVSDIYARVEF' A
#
# COMPACT_ATOMS: atom_id res chain seq x y z
N MET A 1 10.23 -13.43 -9.36
CA MET A 1 10.46 -12.90 -8.01
C MET A 1 9.93 -11.48 -7.97
N SER A 2 8.86 -11.20 -7.24
CA SER A 2 8.44 -9.80 -7.01
C SER A 2 9.49 -9.17 -6.10
N MET A 3 10.22 -8.17 -6.59
CA MET A 3 11.29 -7.51 -5.81
C MET A 3 10.74 -6.68 -4.63
N ASP A 4 9.46 -6.36 -4.66
CA ASP A 4 8.82 -5.52 -3.64
C ASP A 4 8.38 -6.32 -2.43
N ARG A 5 7.80 -7.52 -2.64
CA ARG A 5 7.54 -8.45 -1.53
C ARG A 5 8.83 -9.13 -1.07
N GLY A 6 8.99 -9.24 0.26
CA GLY A 6 10.17 -9.84 0.88
C GLY A 6 11.20 -8.78 1.25
N ARG A 7 12.35 -8.76 0.57
CA ARG A 7 13.52 -7.96 0.99
C ARG A 7 13.21 -6.48 1.20
N LYS A 8 12.44 -5.83 0.31
CA LYS A 8 12.08 -4.41 0.47
C LYS A 8 11.09 -4.20 1.60
N THR A 9 10.05 -5.03 1.69
CA THR A 9 9.12 -5.03 2.84
C THR A 9 9.87 -5.18 4.16
N ASP A 10 10.78 -6.14 4.26
CA ASP A 10 11.58 -6.38 5.47
C ASP A 10 12.43 -5.17 5.82
N PHE A 11 13.11 -4.60 4.82
CA PHE A 11 13.91 -3.38 5.02
C PHE A 11 13.05 -2.19 5.46
N PHE A 12 11.95 -1.88 4.76
CA PHE A 12 11.08 -0.75 5.12
C PHE A 12 10.51 -0.88 6.53
N ARG A 13 10.26 -2.12 6.99
CA ARG A 13 9.82 -2.38 8.36
C ARG A 13 10.88 -2.07 9.42
N THR A 14 12.16 -1.98 9.06
CA THR A 14 13.26 -1.55 9.96
C THR A 14 13.46 -0.04 10.01
N VAL A 15 13.05 0.72 8.99
CA VAL A 15 13.30 2.16 8.91
C VAL A 15 12.33 2.90 9.82
N ALA A 16 12.81 3.56 10.87
CA ALA A 16 11.96 4.16 11.91
C ALA A 16 11.01 5.26 11.41
N SER A 17 11.40 6.00 10.37
CA SER A 17 10.59 7.08 9.79
C SER A 17 9.45 6.59 8.89
N ILE A 18 9.47 5.33 8.44
CA ILE A 18 8.39 4.79 7.59
C ILE A 18 7.24 4.33 8.48
N ARG A 19 6.10 5.02 8.34
CA ARG A 19 4.83 4.69 8.99
C ARG A 19 3.88 3.93 8.08
N THR A 20 3.89 4.24 6.78
CA THR A 20 3.02 3.63 5.78
C THR A 20 3.79 3.40 4.49
N PHE A 21 3.55 2.27 3.82
CA PHE A 21 3.97 2.05 2.43
C PHE A 21 2.97 1.18 1.68
N LEU A 22 2.89 1.38 0.36
CA LEU A 22 1.94 0.73 -0.51
C LEU A 22 2.69 -0.09 -1.56
N ILE A 23 2.18 -1.27 -1.90
CA ILE A 23 2.61 -2.07 -3.05
C ILE A 23 1.41 -2.17 -4.00
N VAL A 24 1.54 -1.56 -5.18
CA VAL A 24 0.51 -1.50 -6.22
C VAL A 24 0.75 -2.63 -7.21
N TYR A 25 -0.29 -3.42 -7.50
CA TYR A 25 -0.21 -4.55 -8.42
C TYR A 25 -0.77 -4.16 -9.78
N LEU A 26 0.01 -4.23 -10.86
CA LEU A 26 -0.47 -3.83 -12.19
C LEU A 26 -1.26 -4.91 -12.94
N ASP A 27 -1.44 -6.10 -12.34
CA ASP A 27 -2.20 -7.21 -12.92
C ASP A 27 -3.67 -7.25 -12.46
N ALA A 28 -4.05 -6.44 -11.47
CA ALA A 28 -5.42 -6.31 -10.98
C ALA A 28 -5.60 -4.99 -10.20
N HIS A 29 -6.83 -4.52 -9.99
CA HIS A 29 -7.13 -3.41 -9.07
C HIS A 29 -6.88 -3.80 -7.61
N ARG A 30 -5.61 -3.93 -7.22
CA ARG A 30 -5.20 -4.50 -5.94
C ARG A 30 -4.02 -3.74 -5.36
N VAL A 31 -4.15 -3.29 -4.12
CA VAL A 31 -3.12 -2.54 -3.42
C VAL A 31 -2.88 -3.18 -2.07
N GLU A 32 -1.63 -3.50 -1.79
CA GLU A 32 -1.20 -3.97 -0.48
C GLU A 32 -0.70 -2.80 0.34
N VAL A 33 -1.37 -2.53 1.46
CA VAL A 33 -1.11 -1.40 2.35
C VAL A 33 -0.46 -1.92 3.62
N TRP A 34 0.70 -1.38 3.95
CA TRP A 34 1.40 -1.65 5.20
C TRP A 34 1.39 -0.41 6.08
N GLN A 35 0.95 -0.54 7.33
CA GLN A 35 0.87 0.57 8.29
C GLN A 35 1.45 0.18 9.65
N ARG A 36 2.12 1.14 10.29
CA ARG A 36 2.74 1.00 11.61
C ARG A 36 1.97 1.81 12.65
N ASP A 37 1.12 1.11 13.40
CA ASP A 37 0.47 1.62 14.61
C ASP A 37 1.20 1.07 15.85
N ALA A 38 0.56 0.19 16.63
CA ALA A 38 1.19 -0.59 17.70
C ALA A 38 2.16 -1.68 17.18
N GLY A 39 2.17 -1.90 15.88
CA GLY A 39 2.98 -2.86 15.15
C GLY A 39 2.72 -2.72 13.65
N TRP A 40 3.41 -3.51 12.84
CA TRP A 40 3.16 -3.56 11.40
C TRP A 40 1.93 -4.41 11.08
N ALA A 41 0.94 -3.79 10.44
CA ALA A 41 -0.22 -4.47 9.87
C ALA A 41 -0.20 -4.38 8.35
N MET A 42 -0.70 -5.41 7.68
CA MET A 42 -0.89 -5.46 6.23
C MET A 42 -2.36 -5.67 5.90
N ARG A 43 -2.87 -4.88 4.96
CA ARG A 43 -4.21 -5.01 4.40
C ARG A 43 -4.12 -5.06 2.88
N MET A 44 -4.96 -5.89 2.26
CA MET A 44 -5.15 -5.88 0.82
C MET A 44 -6.43 -5.12 0.51
N LEU A 45 -6.35 -4.13 -0.36
CA LEU A 45 -7.49 -3.33 -0.80
C LEU A 45 -7.73 -3.51 -2.30
N GLY A 46 -9.00 -3.66 -2.66
CA GLY A 46 -9.48 -3.88 -4.01
C GLY A 46 -10.24 -2.69 -4.58
N GLN A 47 -10.85 -2.90 -5.75
CA GLN A 47 -11.73 -1.93 -6.38
C GLN A 47 -12.90 -1.54 -5.45
N GLY A 48 -13.19 -0.24 -5.36
CA GLY A 48 -14.25 0.30 -4.50
C GLY A 48 -13.80 0.60 -3.07
N GLU A 49 -12.60 0.16 -2.68
CA GLU A 49 -12.01 0.46 -1.37
C GLU A 49 -11.07 1.68 -1.45
N ALA A 50 -10.68 2.20 -0.28
CA ALA A 50 -9.80 3.36 -0.15
C ALA A 50 -8.72 3.12 0.91
N VAL A 51 -7.53 3.67 0.66
CA VAL A 51 -6.42 3.71 1.61
C VAL A 51 -6.62 4.90 2.54
N ASP A 52 -6.76 4.67 3.84
CA ASP A 52 -6.69 5.74 4.84
C ASP A 52 -5.23 6.19 5.03
N LEU A 53 -4.98 7.48 4.81
CA LEU A 53 -3.66 8.12 4.95
C LEU A 53 -3.78 9.35 5.88
N PRO A 54 -4.10 9.16 7.18
CA PRO A 54 -4.25 10.25 8.13
C PRO A 54 -2.99 11.12 8.26
N GLU A 55 -1.81 10.56 8.03
CA GLU A 55 -0.53 11.27 7.98
C GLU A 55 -0.43 12.28 6.82
N LEU A 56 -1.25 12.10 5.78
CA LEU A 56 -1.42 13.06 4.68
C LEU A 56 -2.74 13.84 4.78
N GLY A 57 -3.50 13.66 5.87
CA GLY A 57 -4.77 14.34 6.10
C GLY A 57 -5.91 13.88 5.19
N GLY A 58 -5.88 12.65 4.65
CA GLY A 58 -6.89 12.21 3.68
C GLY A 58 -6.96 10.72 3.41
N THR A 59 -7.67 10.40 2.34
CA THR A 59 -7.89 9.03 1.84
C THR A 59 -7.54 8.98 0.35
N LEU A 60 -7.09 7.82 -0.12
CA LEU A 60 -6.77 7.57 -1.54
C LEU A 60 -7.63 6.42 -2.04
N ALA A 61 -8.60 6.69 -2.92
CA ALA A 61 -9.41 5.64 -3.50
C ALA A 61 -8.55 4.73 -4.39
N VAL A 62 -8.77 3.41 -4.32
CA VAL A 62 -8.04 2.46 -5.17
C VAL A 62 -8.30 2.76 -6.65
N SER A 63 -9.51 3.21 -7.01
CA SER A 63 -9.84 3.65 -8.38
C SER A 63 -8.94 4.77 -8.88
N ASP A 64 -8.50 5.70 -8.02
CA ASP A 64 -7.68 6.85 -8.42
C ASP A 64 -6.25 6.42 -8.78
N ILE A 65 -5.73 5.36 -8.13
CA ILE A 65 -4.43 4.76 -8.43
C ILE A 65 -4.42 4.17 -9.85
N TYR A 66 -5.54 3.59 -10.27
CA TYR A 66 -5.68 2.88 -11.55
C TYR A 66 -6.43 3.68 -12.62
N ALA A 67 -6.72 4.97 -12.40
CA ALA A 67 -7.61 5.76 -13.25
C ALA A 67 -7.18 5.85 -14.74
N ARG A 68 -5.93 5.48 -15.05
CA ARG A 68 -5.36 5.49 -16.41
C ARG A 68 -4.67 4.18 -16.77
N VAL A 69 -5.04 3.09 -16.12
CA VAL A 69 -4.49 1.74 -16.37
C VAL A 69 -5.59 0.89 -17.00
N GLU A 70 -5.24 0.24 -18.11
CA GLU A 70 -6.05 -0.80 -18.75
C GLU A 70 -5.42 -2.17 -18.42
N PHE A 71 -6.26 -3.19 -18.16
CA PHE A 71 -5.84 -4.55 -17.77
C PHE A 71 -6.02 -5.55 -18.91
#